data_AF-A0A9Q3K456-F1
#
_entry.id   AF-A0A9Q3K456-F1
#
_cell.length_a   1.000
_cell.length_b   1.000
_cell.length_c   1.000
_cell.angle_alpha   90.00
_cell.angle_beta   90.00
_cell.angle_gamma   90.00
#
_symmetry.space_group_name_H-M   'P 1'
#
loop_
_entity.id
_entity.type
_entity.pdbx_description
1 polymer ?
#
loop_
_entity_poly.entity_id
_entity_poly.type
_entity_poly.pdbx_seq_one_letter_code
_entity_poly.pdbx_strand_id
1 'polypeptide(L)'
;MSEGSRARQGEVEDEEGEESVEEEDSGETEVADALADAPEVPQGSNLALFSQPLVSQTEPSLLNMMQQMAQFMEHLTQAVAPRDNSKAPSFKTPSMKAPDSFDGTQAHKLRVFIQSCQLIFHNDPANFFSDRKKDFYLTCFLTGRTGKWI
;
A
#
# COMPACT_ATOMS: atom_id res chain seq x y z
N MET A 1 -33.43 -32.85 50.48
CA MET A 1 -34.73 -33.21 49.90
C MET A 1 -34.86 -32.49 48.56
N SER A 2 -35.08 -33.27 47.51
CA SER A 2 -35.71 -32.96 46.21
C SER A 2 -35.07 -31.96 45.22
N GLU A 3 -34.31 -32.57 44.30
CA GLU A 3 -34.46 -32.58 42.83
C GLU A 3 -35.42 -31.61 42.11
N GLY A 4 -34.97 -31.19 40.92
CA GLY A 4 -35.80 -30.55 39.89
C GLY A 4 -35.12 -30.52 38.52
N SER A 5 -35.13 -31.66 37.82
CA SER A 5 -34.79 -31.83 36.39
C SER A 5 -35.81 -31.15 35.46
N ARG A 6 -35.37 -30.58 34.33
CA ARG A 6 -36.09 -30.71 33.04
C ARG A 6 -35.23 -30.33 31.82
N ALA A 7 -35.28 -31.22 30.83
CA ALA A 7 -34.52 -31.24 29.58
C ALA A 7 -35.28 -30.63 28.38
N ARG A 8 -34.60 -30.68 27.21
CA ARG A 8 -35.04 -30.69 25.79
C ARG A 8 -34.80 -29.39 25.01
N GLN A 9 -34.51 -29.35 23.71
CA GLN A 9 -34.16 -30.26 22.59
C GLN A 9 -34.30 -29.39 21.31
N GLY A 10 -33.51 -29.60 20.24
CA GLY A 10 -33.82 -28.99 18.94
C GLY A 10 -32.65 -28.89 17.94
N GLU A 11 -32.54 -29.89 17.07
CA GLU A 11 -31.86 -29.93 15.75
C GLU A 11 -32.45 -28.91 14.75
N VAL A 12 -31.70 -28.62 13.65
CA VAL A 12 -32.01 -28.68 12.19
C VAL A 12 -30.76 -28.05 11.47
N GLU A 13 -29.89 -28.78 10.74
CA GLU A 13 -29.86 -29.00 9.25
C GLU A 13 -29.95 -27.67 8.44
N ASP A 14 -29.25 -27.33 7.35
CA ASP A 14 -28.55 -28.03 6.27
C ASP A 14 -27.83 -26.98 5.36
N GLU A 15 -27.12 -27.48 4.35
CA GLU A 15 -26.77 -26.86 3.03
C GLU A 15 -25.32 -26.41 2.75
N GLU A 16 -24.68 -27.29 1.98
CA GLU A 16 -23.49 -27.16 1.16
C GLU A 16 -23.70 -26.18 -0.01
N GLY A 17 -22.59 -25.63 -0.53
CA GLY A 17 -22.58 -24.80 -1.73
C GLY A 17 -21.16 -24.62 -2.25
N GLU A 18 -20.71 -25.60 -3.03
CA GLU A 18 -19.47 -25.58 -3.82
C GLU A 18 -19.67 -24.74 -5.09
N GLU A 19 -18.71 -23.89 -5.47
CA GLU A 19 -18.48 -23.55 -6.88
C GLU A 19 -17.04 -23.09 -7.12
N SER A 20 -16.28 -23.95 -7.79
CA SER A 20 -14.97 -23.70 -8.38
C SER A 20 -15.12 -23.02 -9.74
N VAL A 21 -14.24 -22.07 -10.08
CA VAL A 21 -13.87 -21.80 -11.48
C VAL A 21 -12.38 -21.43 -11.54
N GLU A 22 -11.63 -22.25 -12.28
CA GLU A 22 -10.21 -22.11 -12.63
C GLU A 22 -10.05 -21.35 -13.98
N GLU A 23 -8.83 -21.34 -14.52
CA GLU A 23 -8.36 -20.90 -15.86
C GLU A 23 -7.80 -19.45 -15.90
N GLU A 24 -6.48 -19.21 -15.83
CA GLU A 24 -5.39 -19.44 -16.81
C GLU A 24 -5.63 -18.73 -18.17
N ASP A 25 -4.80 -17.74 -18.53
CA ASP A 25 -4.32 -17.58 -19.92
C ASP A 25 -3.08 -16.65 -20.03
N SER A 26 -2.01 -17.26 -20.55
CA SER A 26 -0.97 -16.82 -21.51
C SER A 26 -1.08 -15.39 -22.11
N GLY A 27 -0.02 -14.73 -22.57
CA GLY A 27 1.28 -15.18 -23.01
C GLY A 27 2.05 -14.00 -23.64
N GLU A 28 3.37 -14.12 -23.62
CA GLU A 28 4.35 -13.18 -24.15
C GLU A 28 4.32 -13.15 -25.70
N THR A 29 4.55 -11.99 -26.33
CA THR A 29 5.06 -11.93 -27.71
C THR A 29 6.00 -10.75 -27.92
N GLU A 30 7.30 -11.09 -27.98
CA GLU A 30 8.39 -10.30 -28.52
C GLU A 30 8.45 -10.50 -30.04
N VAL A 31 8.54 -9.43 -30.83
CA VAL A 31 9.13 -9.49 -32.18
C VAL A 31 9.96 -8.23 -32.44
N ALA A 32 11.27 -8.45 -32.49
CA ALA A 32 12.23 -7.56 -33.11
C ALA A 32 12.07 -7.60 -34.64
N ASP A 33 12.31 -6.49 -35.32
CA ASP A 33 12.81 -6.56 -36.70
C ASP A 33 13.74 -5.39 -36.99
N ALA A 34 14.86 -5.72 -37.61
CA ALA A 34 16.03 -4.89 -37.76
C ALA A 34 16.28 -4.58 -39.24
N LEU A 35 17.00 -3.47 -39.44
CA LEU A 35 18.07 -3.32 -40.41
C LEU A 35 17.71 -2.87 -41.85
N ALA A 36 18.11 -1.62 -42.10
CA ALA A 36 18.86 -1.11 -43.27
C ALA A 36 18.32 -1.31 -44.69
N ASP A 37 18.16 -0.19 -45.40
CA ASP A 37 18.79 -0.03 -46.72
C ASP A 37 18.98 1.46 -47.06
N ALA A 38 20.19 1.80 -47.49
CA ALA A 38 20.57 3.06 -48.15
C ALA A 38 21.38 2.66 -49.37
N PRO A 39 21.24 3.30 -50.54
CA PRO A 39 21.98 4.54 -50.86
C PRO A 39 21.11 5.47 -51.77
N GLU A 40 21.48 6.68 -52.23
CA GLU A 40 22.70 7.16 -52.84
C GLU A 40 22.60 8.71 -53.01
N VAL A 41 23.76 9.37 -53.06
CA VAL A 41 23.96 10.83 -53.16
C VAL A 41 24.13 11.25 -54.63
N PRO A 42 23.74 12.48 -55.02
CA PRO A 42 24.57 13.22 -55.96
C PRO A 42 24.98 14.58 -55.42
N GLN A 43 26.30 14.79 -55.43
CA GLN A 43 26.99 16.05 -55.18
C GLN A 43 26.62 17.08 -56.25
N GLY A 44 26.24 18.28 -55.81
CA GLY A 44 26.03 19.43 -56.68
C GLY A 44 26.31 20.71 -55.90
N SER A 45 27.57 21.12 -55.93
CA SER A 45 28.15 22.29 -55.27
C SER A 45 27.36 23.57 -55.54
N ASN A 46 26.78 24.16 -54.49
CA ASN A 46 26.51 25.60 -54.44
C ASN A 46 26.91 26.16 -53.07
N LEU A 47 28.06 26.82 -53.11
CA LEU A 47 28.48 27.99 -52.36
C LEU A 47 27.76 28.29 -51.04
N ALA A 48 28.56 28.22 -49.98
CA ALA A 48 28.28 28.80 -48.68
C ALA A 48 27.64 30.18 -48.79
N LEU A 49 26.37 30.26 -48.42
CA LEU A 49 25.73 31.51 -48.04
C LEU A 49 24.84 31.22 -46.83
N PHE A 50 25.41 31.51 -45.66
CA PHE A 50 24.70 31.73 -44.41
C PHE A 50 23.83 30.58 -43.92
N SER A 51 24.47 29.71 -43.13
CA SER A 51 23.83 29.01 -42.02
C SER A 51 23.23 30.06 -41.08
N GLN A 52 21.98 30.45 -41.33
CA GLN A 52 21.19 31.15 -40.33
C GLN A 52 20.78 30.09 -39.32
N PRO A 53 21.14 30.22 -38.02
CA PRO A 53 20.43 29.45 -37.02
C PRO A 53 18.96 29.89 -37.14
N LEU A 54 18.08 28.95 -37.41
CA LEU A 54 16.67 29.12 -37.08
C LEU A 54 16.64 29.28 -35.56
N VAL A 55 16.85 30.50 -35.09
CA VAL A 55 16.42 30.91 -33.76
C VAL A 55 14.92 30.91 -33.89
N SER A 56 14.34 29.71 -33.73
CA SER A 56 12.99 29.58 -33.24
C SER A 56 12.94 30.52 -32.06
N GLN A 57 12.22 31.61 -32.24
CA GLN A 57 11.88 32.54 -31.18
C GLN A 57 11.11 31.70 -30.16
N THR A 58 11.84 30.99 -29.29
CA THR A 58 11.29 30.37 -28.10
C THR A 58 10.83 31.55 -27.28
N GLU A 59 9.54 31.84 -27.42
CA GLU A 59 8.76 32.68 -26.53
C GLU A 59 9.39 32.63 -25.14
N PRO A 60 9.91 33.76 -24.60
CA PRO A 60 10.58 33.77 -23.30
C PRO A 60 9.65 33.22 -22.21
N SER A 61 8.34 33.23 -22.45
CA SER A 61 7.31 32.62 -21.62
C SER A 61 7.41 31.10 -21.52
N LEU A 62 7.67 30.37 -22.62
CA LEU A 62 7.72 28.90 -22.63
C LEU A 62 8.99 28.38 -21.96
N LEU A 63 10.13 29.00 -22.24
CA LEU A 63 11.40 28.66 -21.61
C LEU A 63 11.37 28.94 -20.10
N ASN A 64 10.78 30.07 -19.71
CA ASN A 64 10.59 30.42 -18.30
C ASN A 64 9.60 29.48 -17.61
N MET A 65 8.53 29.05 -18.28
CA MET A 65 7.58 28.05 -17.75
C MET A 65 8.25 26.69 -17.53
N MET A 66 9.04 26.22 -18.50
CA MET A 66 9.82 24.98 -18.34
C MET A 66 10.83 25.08 -17.20
N GLN A 67 11.51 26.22 -17.06
CA GLN A 67 12.46 26.47 -15.97
C GLN A 67 11.76 26.47 -14.60
N GLN A 68 10.60 27.13 -14.49
CA GLN A 68 9.80 27.14 -13.25
C GLN A 68 9.27 25.75 -12.90
N MET A 69 8.84 24.97 -13.89
CA MET A 69 8.38 23.60 -13.66
C MET A 69 9.52 22.70 -13.17
N ALA A 70 10.73 22.85 -13.71
CA ALA A 70 11.91 22.14 -13.25
C ALA A 70 12.28 22.49 -11.80
N GLN A 71 12.29 23.78 -11.45
CA GLN A 71 12.55 24.25 -10.08
C GLN A 71 11.48 23.78 -9.09
N PHE A 72 10.22 23.76 -9.51
CA PHE A 72 9.13 23.28 -8.67
C PHE A 72 9.23 21.76 -8.43
N MET A 73 9.51 20.98 -9.47
CA MET A 73 9.74 19.54 -9.34
C MET A 73 10.95 19.23 -8.45
N GLU A 74 12.03 20.01 -8.55
CA GLU A 74 13.19 19.88 -7.67
C GLU A 74 12.83 20.16 -6.20
N HIS A 75 12.05 21.20 -5.93
CA HIS A 75 11.60 21.53 -4.58
C HIS A 75 10.65 20.47 -4.01
N LEU A 76 9.76 19.90 -4.84
CA LEU A 76 8.93 18.76 -4.45
C LEU A 76 9.78 17.52 -4.14
N THR A 77 10.82 17.27 -4.93
CA THR A 77 11.71 16.11 -4.72
C THR A 77 12.51 16.25 -3.42
N GLN A 78 12.97 17.46 -3.07
CA GLN A 78 13.65 17.72 -1.80
C GLN A 78 12.72 17.63 -0.58
N ALA A 79 11.43 17.97 -0.74
CA ALA A 79 10.43 17.81 0.32
C ALA A 79 10.05 16.34 0.58
N VAL A 80 10.25 15.46 -0.40
CA VAL A 80 9.95 14.02 -0.34
C VAL A 80 11.21 13.18 -0.10
N ALA A 81 12.40 13.79 -0.15
CA ALA A 81 13.65 13.10 0.17
C ALA A 81 13.54 12.43 1.57
N PRO A 82 13.91 11.15 1.70
CA PRO A 82 13.83 10.47 2.98
C PRO A 82 14.70 11.23 3.97
N ARG A 83 14.08 11.89 4.96
CA ARG A 83 14.84 12.41 6.08
C ARG A 83 15.56 11.23 6.69
N ASP A 84 16.89 11.32 6.77
CA ASP A 84 17.69 10.47 7.65
C ASP A 84 17.09 10.64 9.05
N ASN A 85 16.28 9.66 9.45
CA ASN A 85 15.70 9.57 10.77
C ASN A 85 16.83 9.16 11.71
N SER A 86 17.80 10.07 11.91
CA SER A 86 18.89 9.89 12.83
C SER A 86 18.29 9.89 14.24
N LYS A 87 17.94 8.69 14.70
CA LYS A 87 17.58 8.32 16.09
C LYS A 87 16.92 9.46 16.85
N ALA A 88 15.74 9.88 16.41
CA ALA A 88 14.86 10.61 17.32
C ALA A 88 14.74 9.78 18.61
N PRO A 89 14.85 10.39 19.80
CA PRO A 89 14.63 9.65 21.04
C PRO A 89 13.27 8.96 20.92
N SER A 90 13.27 7.63 21.06
CA SER A 90 12.03 6.85 21.04
C SER A 90 11.21 7.33 22.22
N PHE A 91 10.27 8.24 21.94
CA PHE A 91 9.27 8.64 22.91
C PHE A 91 8.41 7.40 23.16
N LYS A 92 8.75 6.67 24.20
CA LYS A 92 7.93 5.58 24.70
C LYS A 92 6.91 6.18 25.62
N THR A 93 5.65 6.05 25.25
CA THR A 93 4.55 6.44 26.13
C THR A 93 4.62 5.53 27.36
N PRO A 94 4.56 6.08 28.59
CA PRO A 94 4.48 5.29 29.81
C PRO A 94 3.35 4.26 29.72
N SER A 95 3.56 3.09 30.32
CA SER A 95 2.70 1.89 30.30
C SER A 95 1.29 2.14 29.75
N MET A 96 1.09 1.79 28.49
CA MET A 96 -0.22 1.88 27.86
C MET A 96 -1.26 1.01 28.58
N LYS A 97 -2.49 1.51 28.69
CA LYS A 97 -3.62 0.69 29.13
C LYS A 97 -3.87 -0.42 28.11
N ALA A 98 -4.18 -1.62 28.59
CA ALA A 98 -4.60 -2.72 27.74
C ALA A 98 -5.90 -2.38 26.97
N PRO A 99 -6.12 -2.97 25.77
CA PRO A 99 -7.37 -2.85 25.04
C PRO A 99 -8.54 -3.37 25.85
N ASP A 100 -9.72 -2.82 25.59
CA ASP A 100 -10.97 -3.44 26.06
C ASP A 100 -11.27 -4.68 25.21
N SER A 101 -11.80 -5.74 25.83
CA SER A 101 -12.17 -6.96 25.12
C SER A 101 -13.30 -6.70 24.10
N PHE A 102 -13.22 -7.39 22.96
CA PHE A 102 -14.21 -7.29 21.89
C PHE A 102 -14.96 -8.62 21.71
N ASP A 103 -16.28 -8.59 21.93
CA ASP A 103 -17.16 -9.77 21.95
C ASP A 103 -17.98 -9.98 20.67
N GLY A 104 -17.88 -9.05 19.71
CA GLY A 104 -18.65 -9.04 18.47
C GLY A 104 -20.07 -8.52 18.57
N THR A 105 -20.50 -7.96 19.71
CA THR A 105 -21.88 -7.45 19.86
C THR A 105 -22.09 -6.09 19.23
N GLN A 106 -21.08 -5.22 19.29
CA GLN A 106 -21.18 -3.83 18.87
C GLN A 106 -20.15 -3.53 17.79
N ALA A 107 -20.56 -3.57 16.52
CA ALA A 107 -19.67 -3.37 15.38
C ALA A 107 -18.86 -2.05 15.44
N HIS A 108 -19.43 -0.98 16.00
CA HIS A 108 -18.73 0.30 16.15
C HIS A 108 -17.51 0.23 17.10
N LYS A 109 -17.50 -0.72 18.06
CA LYS A 109 -16.36 -0.93 18.98
C LYS A 109 -15.18 -1.63 18.34
N LEU A 110 -15.39 -2.33 17.22
CA LEU A 110 -14.30 -3.02 16.50
C LEU A 110 -13.20 -2.05 16.09
N ARG A 111 -13.57 -0.88 15.54
CA ARG A 111 -12.58 0.12 15.13
C ARG A 111 -11.76 0.63 16.31
N VAL A 112 -12.41 0.92 17.43
CA VAL A 112 -11.75 1.40 18.65
C VAL A 112 -10.79 0.33 19.19
N PHE A 113 -11.23 -0.93 19.22
CA PHE A 113 -10.40 -2.06 19.60
C PHE A 113 -9.14 -2.18 18.71
N ILE A 114 -9.30 -2.21 17.39
CA ILE A 114 -8.17 -2.31 16.46
C ILE A 114 -7.21 -1.12 16.59
N GLN A 115 -7.73 0.11 16.72
CA GLN A 115 -6.90 1.30 16.93
C GLN A 115 -6.10 1.22 18.24
N SER A 116 -6.72 0.72 19.31
CA SER A 116 -6.02 0.54 20.60
C SER A 116 -4.88 -0.49 20.50
N CYS A 117 -5.11 -1.62 19.80
CA CYS A 117 -4.08 -2.62 19.53
C CYS A 117 -2.94 -2.04 18.69
N GLN A 118 -3.25 -1.31 17.62
CA GLN A 118 -2.25 -0.67 16.78
C GLN A 118 -1.37 0.28 17.58
N LEU A 119 -1.96 1.12 18.43
CA LEU A 119 -1.20 2.06 19.24
C LEU A 119 -0.21 1.33 20.18
N ILE A 120 -0.62 0.20 20.77
CA ILE A 120 0.24 -0.64 21.61
C ILE A 120 1.39 -1.24 20.81
N PHE A 121 1.12 -1.76 19.61
CA PHE A 121 2.15 -2.34 18.75
C PHE A 121 3.19 -1.32 18.33
N HIS A 122 2.79 -0.07 18.06
CA HIS A 122 3.70 1.02 17.71
C HIS A 122 4.48 1.54 18.93
N ASN A 123 3.89 1.46 20.13
CA ASN A 123 4.56 1.90 21.36
C ASN A 123 5.66 0.92 21.82
N ASP A 124 5.50 -0.38 21.54
CA ASP A 124 6.51 -1.41 21.86
C ASP A 124 6.85 -2.32 20.67
N PRO A 125 7.56 -1.80 19.65
CA PRO A 125 7.92 -2.58 18.47
C PRO A 125 8.89 -3.73 18.79
N ALA A 126 9.63 -3.65 19.91
CA ALA A 126 10.53 -4.71 20.33
C ALA A 126 9.77 -5.94 20.85
N ASN A 127 8.62 -5.75 21.49
CA ASN A 127 7.79 -6.88 21.90
C ASN A 127 6.93 -7.40 20.73
N PHE A 128 6.43 -6.51 19.87
CA PHE A 128 5.53 -6.82 18.75
C PHE A 128 6.23 -6.79 17.37
N PHE A 129 7.44 -7.37 17.29
CA PHE A 129 8.24 -7.37 16.06
C PHE A 129 7.70 -8.29 14.96
N SER A 130 6.88 -9.28 15.30
CA SER A 130 6.29 -10.22 14.34
C SER A 130 4.78 -10.16 14.35
N ASP A 131 4.17 -10.39 13.19
CA ASP A 131 2.71 -10.38 13.07
C ASP A 131 2.09 -11.50 13.88
N ARG A 132 2.73 -12.67 13.96
CA ARG A 132 2.30 -13.76 14.86
C ARG A 132 2.11 -13.33 16.32
N LYS A 133 2.97 -12.44 16.84
CA LYS A 133 2.82 -11.92 18.21
C LYS A 133 1.69 -10.90 18.32
N LYS A 134 1.51 -10.07 17.28
CA LYS A 134 0.38 -9.15 17.19
C LYS A 134 -0.94 -9.91 17.14
N ASP A 135 -1.03 -10.94 16.32
CA ASP A 135 -2.20 -11.81 16.18
C ASP A 135 -2.52 -12.51 17.49
N PHE A 136 -1.53 -13.15 18.12
CA PHE A 136 -1.72 -13.77 19.43
C PHE A 136 -2.22 -12.77 20.48
N TYR A 137 -1.69 -11.55 20.46
CA TYR A 137 -2.17 -10.50 21.35
C TYR A 137 -3.61 -10.11 21.06
N LEU A 138 -3.97 -9.87 19.79
CA LEU A 138 -5.33 -9.57 19.35
C LEU A 138 -6.32 -10.65 19.83
N THR A 139 -5.99 -11.93 19.64
CA THR A 139 -6.88 -13.05 20.00
C THR A 139 -7.13 -13.17 21.49
N CYS A 140 -6.16 -12.80 22.35
CA CYS A 140 -6.35 -12.76 23.81
C CYS A 140 -7.48 -11.80 24.25
N PHE A 141 -7.81 -10.78 23.45
CA PHE A 141 -8.85 -9.81 23.77
C PHE A 141 -10.16 -10.06 23.00
N LEU A 142 -10.20 -11.06 22.14
CA LEU A 142 -11.44 -11.49 21.49
C LEU A 142 -12.19 -12.44 22.41
N THR A 143 -13.47 -12.16 22.65
CA THR A 143 -14.30 -12.91 23.61
C THR A 143 -15.66 -13.23 23.01
N GLY A 144 -16.55 -13.89 23.76
CA GLY A 144 -17.95 -14.07 23.34
C GLY A 144 -18.10 -14.76 21.99
N ARG A 145 -18.73 -14.09 21.02
CA ARG A 145 -18.95 -14.65 19.68
C ARG A 145 -17.69 -14.61 18.84
N THR A 146 -16.91 -13.53 18.90
CA THR A 146 -15.67 -13.36 18.10
C THR A 146 -14.60 -14.36 18.49
N GLY A 147 -14.48 -14.69 19.78
CA GLY A 147 -13.54 -15.72 20.25
C GLY A 147 -13.80 -17.13 19.70
N LYS A 148 -15.00 -17.41 19.15
CA LYS A 148 -15.32 -18.72 18.54
C LYS A 148 -14.83 -18.88 17.10
N TRP A 149 -14.48 -17.78 16.43
CA TRP A 149 -14.06 -17.79 15.01
C TRP A 149 -12.55 -17.95 14.83
N ILE A 150 -11.83 -18.04 15.93
CA ILE A 150 -10.36 -18.08 16.00
C ILE A 150 -9.96 -19.51 16.32
#